data_AF-A0AAP1E4V3-F1
#
_entry.id   AF-A0AAP1E4V3-F1
#
_cell.length_a   1.000
_cell.length_b   1.000
_cell.length_c   1.000
_cell.angle_alpha   90.00
_cell.angle_beta   90.00
_cell.angle_gamma   90.00
#
_symmetry.space_group_name_H-M   'P 1'
#
loop_
_entity.id
_entity.type
_entity.pdbx_description
1 polymer ?
#
loop_
_entity_poly.entity_id
_entity_poly.type
_entity_poly.pdbx_seq_one_letter_code
_entity_poly.pdbx_strand_id
1 'polypeptide(L)'
;MRSAILEINNQRKVSGRTFVKWVVLEIHENNAQYNKNGITWIEKHVNANLNSIKDMPLCVEFIDCENSEPFGHGMTEIKDGTPLFENSTVVGVTTNGYIDTIEVNGQQKRVLIGEGFIYNQRYPKFVQWLKSKMFDGEFPETSVEISAVEGSSSIEYDGGYKEKGRIPMRFDFTGDAILGIDPADDAAVLLELNNNHKEEQSMAKTQDEALVELNNKLNIENKALETKVAELNEALKKKDEELNAAVKAAKDEKAKVEEKEKEIKKAKEEKEKADAELNSLKDFKQNAENEKLKSELNQDLNKYTEKEKLVAKEKIELFSKSPSLELKAQILSEINSSIAQSFIAQRQKNQSTETNSTNDKDIFSEINDAGQESSVSINDLY
;
A
#
# COMPACT_ATOMS: atom_id res chain seq x y z
N MET A 1 -0.95 31.88 39.86
CA MET A 1 -2.30 31.76 39.26
C MET A 1 -2.92 33.15 39.30
N ARG A 2 -3.06 33.81 38.15
CA ARG A 2 -3.84 35.05 38.03
C ARG A 2 -5.31 34.65 38.15
N SER A 3 -6.04 35.20 39.11
CA SER A 3 -7.48 35.00 39.21
C SER A 3 -8.15 35.73 38.06
N ALA A 4 -8.60 35.01 37.04
CA ALA A 4 -9.53 35.56 36.06
C ALA A 4 -10.87 35.78 36.78
N ILE A 5 -11.20 37.03 37.09
CA ILE A 5 -12.54 37.40 37.52
C ILE A 5 -13.38 37.45 36.24
N LEU A 6 -14.12 36.38 35.98
CA LEU A 6 -15.18 36.38 34.97
C LEU A 6 -16.35 37.19 35.52
N GLU A 7 -16.44 38.47 35.16
CA GLU A 7 -17.62 39.28 35.49
C GLU A 7 -18.78 38.88 34.57
N ILE A 8 -19.93 38.55 35.16
CA ILE A 8 -21.09 38.03 34.45
C ILE A 8 -21.98 39.22 34.07
N ASN A 9 -22.00 39.54 32.78
CA ASN A 9 -22.84 40.62 32.24
C ASN A 9 -24.30 40.16 32.09
N ASN A 10 -25.25 40.90 32.67
CA ASN A 10 -26.70 40.62 32.68
C ASN A 10 -27.48 41.20 31.47
N GLN A 11 -26.80 41.61 30.39
CA GLN A 11 -27.46 42.14 29.19
C GLN A 11 -28.45 41.15 28.52
N ARG A 12 -29.50 41.69 27.89
CA ARG A 12 -30.59 40.94 27.25
C ARG A 12 -30.04 40.02 26.15
N LYS A 13 -30.17 38.71 26.35
CA LYS A 13 -29.71 37.67 25.41
C LYS A 13 -30.40 37.80 24.05
N VAL A 14 -29.60 37.95 23.01
CA VAL A 14 -30.02 37.79 21.61
C VAL A 14 -29.37 36.52 21.08
N SER A 15 -30.17 35.57 20.60
CA SER A 15 -29.67 34.31 20.05
C SER A 15 -28.69 34.55 18.90
N GLY A 16 -27.65 33.72 18.82
CA GLY A 16 -26.64 33.79 17.76
C GLY A 16 -25.59 34.89 17.94
N ARG A 17 -25.58 35.60 19.06
CA ARG A 17 -24.59 36.63 19.42
C ARG A 17 -23.84 36.24 20.70
N THR A 18 -22.56 36.59 20.75
CA THR A 18 -21.70 36.43 21.94
C THR A 18 -21.27 37.81 22.38
N PHE A 19 -21.49 38.15 23.65
CA PHE A 19 -21.06 39.43 24.20
C PHE A 19 -19.54 39.47 24.29
N VAL A 20 -18.94 40.61 23.99
CA VAL A 20 -17.52 40.86 24.12
C VAL A 20 -17.27 42.22 24.75
N LYS A 21 -16.28 42.27 25.65
CA LYS A 21 -15.71 43.50 26.22
C LYS A 21 -14.21 43.49 25.96
N TRP A 22 -13.64 44.60 25.53
CA TRP A 22 -12.22 44.69 25.19
C TRP A 22 -11.68 46.11 25.44
N VAL A 23 -10.36 46.23 25.53
CA VAL A 23 -9.67 47.52 25.51
C VAL A 23 -9.44 47.93 24.06
N VAL A 24 -10.00 49.07 23.67
CA VAL A 24 -9.83 49.65 22.33
C VAL A 24 -8.46 50.33 22.20
N LEU A 25 -8.03 51.05 23.24
CA LEU A 25 -6.76 51.77 23.29
C LEU A 25 -6.34 52.15 24.72
N GLU A 26 -5.04 52.34 24.93
CA GLU A 26 -4.44 52.97 26.11
C GLU A 26 -4.47 54.50 25.99
N ILE A 27 -4.93 55.15 27.05
CA ILE A 27 -4.90 56.60 27.20
C ILE A 27 -3.61 56.99 27.92
N HIS A 28 -2.87 57.90 27.30
CA HIS A 28 -1.58 58.36 27.78
C HIS A 28 -1.75 59.58 28.69
N GLU A 29 -0.95 59.67 29.74
CA GLU A 29 -1.03 60.79 30.70
C GLU A 29 -0.57 62.12 30.09
N ASN A 30 0.35 62.07 29.13
CA ASN A 30 0.97 63.25 28.54
C ASN A 30 1.53 63.00 27.13
N ASN A 31 1.98 64.08 26.49
CA ASN A 31 2.45 64.11 25.11
C ASN A 31 3.85 63.50 24.88
N ALA A 32 4.50 62.97 25.92
CA ALA A 32 5.81 62.33 25.81
C ALA A 32 5.74 60.82 25.58
N GLN A 33 4.56 60.21 25.72
CA GLN A 33 4.32 58.78 25.53
C GLN A 33 3.50 58.55 24.26
N TYR A 34 3.74 57.44 23.57
CA TYR A 34 3.00 57.04 22.37
C TYR A 34 3.09 55.53 22.18
N ASN A 35 2.10 54.96 21.51
CA ASN A 35 2.08 53.53 21.16
C ASN A 35 3.10 53.20 20.06
N LYS A 36 3.27 51.92 19.70
CA LYS A 36 4.28 51.50 18.69
C LYS A 36 4.06 52.12 17.32
N ASN A 37 2.83 52.51 16.98
CA ASN A 37 2.48 53.21 15.75
C ASN A 37 2.66 54.75 15.85
N GLY A 38 3.18 55.26 16.97
CA GLY A 38 3.49 56.68 17.16
C GLY A 38 2.29 57.57 17.52
N ILE A 39 1.16 57.00 17.96
CA ILE A 39 -0.02 57.76 18.39
C ILE A 39 0.01 57.97 19.90
N THR A 40 -0.26 59.20 20.32
CA THR A 40 -0.54 59.55 21.71
C THR A 40 -2.03 59.81 21.87
N TRP A 41 -2.73 58.93 22.60
CA TRP A 41 -4.14 59.11 22.92
C TRP A 41 -4.30 59.96 24.18
N ILE A 42 -4.95 61.12 24.05
CA ILE A 42 -5.22 62.02 25.18
C ILE A 42 -6.71 61.96 25.52
N GLU A 43 -7.01 61.76 26.81
CA GLU A 43 -8.38 61.54 27.32
C GLU A 43 -9.39 62.59 26.83
N LYS A 44 -8.99 63.87 26.78
CA LYS A 44 -9.84 64.96 26.29
C LYS A 44 -10.31 64.73 24.85
N HIS A 45 -9.40 64.29 23.98
CA HIS A 45 -9.70 64.07 22.56
C HIS A 45 -10.45 62.76 22.37
N VAL A 46 -10.11 61.71 23.13
CA VAL A 46 -10.89 60.45 23.11
C VAL A 46 -12.34 60.70 23.52
N ASN A 47 -12.58 61.42 24.62
CA ASN A 47 -13.94 61.78 25.06
C ASN A 47 -14.71 62.61 24.01
N ALA A 48 -14.05 63.54 23.33
CA ALA A 48 -14.69 64.39 22.33
C ALA A 48 -15.20 63.60 21.11
N ASN A 49 -14.56 62.48 20.80
CA ASN A 49 -14.89 61.63 19.64
C ASN A 49 -15.61 60.33 20.04
N LEU A 50 -15.84 60.10 21.34
CA LEU A 50 -16.34 58.83 21.90
C LEU A 50 -17.65 58.35 21.27
N ASN A 51 -18.53 59.27 20.87
CA ASN A 51 -19.82 58.90 20.26
C ASN A 51 -19.68 58.07 18.97
N SER A 52 -18.56 58.23 18.24
CA SER A 52 -18.30 57.49 17.00
C SER A 52 -17.98 56.01 17.22
N ILE A 53 -17.67 55.60 18.46
CA ILE A 53 -17.39 54.19 18.81
C ILE A 53 -18.63 53.31 18.65
N LYS A 54 -19.81 53.90 18.79
CA LYS A 54 -21.06 53.17 18.71
C LYS A 54 -21.32 52.76 17.28
N ASP A 55 -21.72 51.51 17.10
CA ASP A 55 -21.99 50.88 15.81
C ASP A 55 -20.75 50.70 14.90
N MET A 56 -19.54 50.99 15.41
CA MET A 56 -18.31 50.64 14.67
C MET A 56 -18.15 49.10 14.58
N PRO A 57 -17.70 48.58 13.43
CA PRO A 57 -17.56 47.14 13.22
C PRO A 57 -16.41 46.55 14.03
N LEU A 58 -16.61 45.31 14.49
CA LEU A 58 -15.52 44.43 14.90
C LEU A 58 -15.11 43.60 13.68
N CYS A 59 -13.83 43.64 13.33
CA CYS A 59 -13.28 43.08 12.10
C CYS A 59 -12.21 42.02 12.36
N VAL A 60 -12.03 41.10 11.42
CA VAL A 60 -10.98 40.08 11.42
C VAL A 60 -10.55 39.79 9.98
N GLU A 61 -9.25 39.79 9.71
CA GLU A 61 -8.70 39.03 8.59
C GLU A 61 -8.40 37.62 9.05
N PHE A 62 -8.99 36.61 8.42
CA PHE A 62 -8.77 35.21 8.77
C PHE A 62 -7.55 34.66 8.02
N ILE A 63 -6.71 33.88 8.71
CA ILE A 63 -5.59 33.17 8.07
C ILE A 63 -6.06 31.95 7.25
N ASP A 64 -7.28 31.48 7.54
CA ASP A 64 -7.86 30.26 7.01
C ASP A 64 -9.19 30.53 6.29
N CYS A 65 -9.60 29.59 5.44
CA CYS A 65 -10.88 29.66 4.72
C CYS A 65 -12.10 29.21 5.55
N GLU A 66 -11.87 28.69 6.75
CA GLU A 66 -12.90 28.20 7.66
C GLU A 66 -13.40 29.29 8.63
N ASN A 67 -12.82 30.49 8.53
CA ASN A 67 -13.03 31.64 9.40
C ASN A 67 -12.85 31.26 10.88
N SER A 68 -11.74 30.60 11.21
CA SER A 68 -11.44 30.17 12.58
C SER A 68 -10.42 31.02 13.31
N GLU A 69 -9.31 31.38 12.68
CA GLU A 69 -8.19 32.04 13.37
C GLU A 69 -7.90 33.43 12.80
N PRO A 70 -7.75 34.46 13.66
CA PRO A 70 -7.43 35.80 13.21
C PRO A 70 -5.96 35.88 12.73
N PHE A 71 -5.71 36.82 11.83
CA PHE A 71 -4.38 37.17 11.34
C PHE A 71 -4.11 38.66 11.54
N GLY A 72 -4.77 39.53 10.78
CA GLY A 72 -4.44 40.94 10.72
C GLY A 72 -5.65 41.86 10.54
N HIS A 73 -5.36 43.06 10.07
CA HIS A 73 -6.31 44.13 9.82
C HIS A 73 -7.11 43.96 8.52
N GLY A 74 -6.64 43.08 7.63
CA GLY A 74 -6.97 43.08 6.22
C GLY A 74 -5.96 43.87 5.39
N MET A 75 -6.18 43.87 4.08
CA MET A 75 -5.43 44.68 3.13
C MET A 75 -5.85 46.14 3.22
N THR A 76 -4.92 47.00 3.67
CA THR A 76 -5.14 48.44 3.79
C THR A 76 -4.65 49.17 2.53
N GLU A 77 -5.54 49.95 1.92
CA GLU A 77 -5.22 50.84 0.79
C GLU A 77 -5.85 52.22 1.02
N ILE A 78 -5.24 53.29 0.50
CA ILE A 78 -5.89 54.59 0.43
C ILE A 78 -6.29 54.83 -1.02
N LYS A 79 -7.59 54.90 -1.30
CA LYS A 79 -8.15 55.20 -2.61
C LYS A 79 -8.97 56.47 -2.55
N ASP A 80 -8.62 57.45 -3.38
CA ASP A 80 -9.28 58.77 -3.44
C ASP A 80 -9.40 59.45 -2.05
N GLY A 81 -8.37 59.29 -1.20
CA GLY A 81 -8.34 59.85 0.16
C GLY A 81 -9.16 59.07 1.20
N THR A 82 -9.78 57.95 0.81
CA THR A 82 -10.56 57.08 1.71
C THR A 82 -9.74 55.83 2.05
N PRO A 83 -9.60 55.48 3.34
CA PRO A 83 -9.00 54.20 3.72
C PRO A 83 -9.95 53.05 3.38
N LEU A 84 -9.42 52.04 2.70
CA LEU A 84 -10.07 50.79 2.35
C LEU A 84 -9.42 49.65 3.13
N PHE A 85 -10.25 48.77 3.67
CA PHE A 85 -9.84 47.59 4.43
C PHE A 85 -10.40 46.34 3.73
N GLU A 86 -9.78 45.94 2.62
CA GLU A 86 -10.14 44.71 1.91
C GLU A 86 -9.72 43.48 2.72
N ASN A 87 -10.37 42.33 2.54
CA ASN A 87 -10.14 41.12 3.35
C ASN A 87 -10.33 41.31 4.87
N SER A 88 -10.99 42.39 5.30
CA SER A 88 -11.34 42.66 6.70
C SER A 88 -12.79 42.26 6.93
N THR A 89 -13.01 41.05 7.45
CA THR A 89 -14.34 40.48 7.61
C THR A 89 -15.03 41.06 8.85
N VAL A 90 -16.22 41.64 8.69
CA VAL A 90 -17.03 42.11 9.82
C VAL A 90 -17.62 40.90 10.56
N VAL A 91 -17.16 40.70 11.80
CA VAL A 91 -17.56 39.60 12.68
C VAL A 91 -18.49 40.03 13.79
N GLY A 92 -18.59 41.33 14.07
CA GLY A 92 -19.39 41.85 15.17
C GLY A 92 -19.61 43.35 15.07
N VAL A 93 -20.18 43.90 16.13
CA VAL A 93 -20.50 45.33 16.22
C VAL A 93 -20.31 45.83 17.64
N THR A 94 -19.80 47.05 17.76
CA THR A 94 -19.69 47.77 19.01
C THR A 94 -21.01 48.45 19.36
N THR A 95 -21.42 48.38 20.62
CA THR A 95 -22.70 48.92 21.09
C THR A 95 -22.53 50.04 22.09
N ASN A 96 -21.39 50.09 22.77
CA ASN A 96 -21.07 51.07 23.80
C ASN A 96 -19.55 51.22 23.93
N GLY A 97 -19.10 52.35 24.47
CA GLY A 97 -17.72 52.57 24.84
C GLY A 97 -17.60 53.58 25.97
N TYR A 98 -16.65 53.37 26.87
CA TYR A 98 -16.43 54.22 28.03
C TYR A 98 -14.97 54.16 28.49
N ILE A 99 -14.54 55.18 29.22
CA ILE A 99 -13.17 55.25 29.72
C ILE A 99 -13.13 54.79 31.17
N ASP A 100 -12.21 53.90 31.49
CA ASP A 100 -12.01 53.41 32.85
C ASP A 100 -10.52 53.16 33.16
N THR A 101 -10.22 52.90 34.43
CA THR A 101 -8.88 52.49 34.88
C THR A 101 -8.92 51.05 35.34
N ILE A 102 -8.28 50.16 34.59
CA ILE A 102 -8.28 48.70 34.84
C ILE A 102 -6.86 48.15 34.85
N GLU A 103 -6.70 46.93 35.39
CA GLU A 103 -5.42 46.23 35.36
C GLU A 103 -5.25 45.52 34.02
N VAL A 104 -4.29 45.95 33.21
CA VAL A 104 -3.90 45.28 31.95
C VAL A 104 -2.42 44.89 32.06
N ASN A 105 -2.10 43.63 31.79
CA ASN A 105 -0.73 43.11 31.87
C ASN A 105 -0.03 43.33 33.23
N GLY A 106 -0.81 43.39 34.33
CA GLY A 106 -0.29 43.60 35.69
C GLY A 106 0.01 45.06 36.05
N GLN A 107 -0.44 46.02 35.21
CA GLN A 107 -0.32 47.46 35.47
C GLN A 107 -1.70 48.11 35.41
N GLN A 108 -1.97 49.05 36.31
CA GLN A 108 -3.16 49.89 36.23
C GLN A 108 -2.99 50.87 35.08
N LYS A 109 -3.87 50.77 34.07
CA LYS A 109 -3.85 51.62 32.88
C LYS A 109 -5.18 52.36 32.74
N ARG A 110 -5.11 53.62 32.32
CA ARG A 110 -6.27 54.40 31.86
C ARG A 110 -6.55 53.98 30.43
N VAL A 111 -7.76 53.48 30.14
CA VAL A 111 -8.07 52.86 28.85
C VAL A 111 -9.46 53.25 28.35
N LEU A 112 -9.65 53.18 27.04
CA LEU A 112 -10.98 53.15 26.42
C LEU A 112 -11.44 51.71 26.31
N ILE A 113 -12.59 51.39 26.90
CA ILE A 113 -13.22 50.07 26.86
C ILE A 113 -14.34 50.10 25.82
N GLY A 114 -14.36 49.09 24.96
CA GLY A 114 -15.45 48.80 24.04
C GLY A 114 -16.32 47.65 24.55
N GLU A 115 -17.63 47.74 24.32
CA GLU A 115 -18.58 46.66 24.58
C GLU A 115 -19.43 46.41 23.33
N GLY A 116 -19.65 45.14 23.01
CA GLY A 116 -20.33 44.77 21.78
C GLY A 116 -20.67 43.30 21.71
N PHE A 117 -20.91 42.84 20.48
CA PHE A 117 -21.21 41.43 20.24
C PHE A 117 -20.55 40.93 18.97
N ILE A 118 -20.08 39.68 19.03
CA ILE A 118 -19.64 38.90 17.88
C ILE A 118 -20.80 38.02 17.40
N TYR A 119 -20.99 37.92 16.09
CA TYR A 119 -22.03 37.12 15.44
C TYR A 119 -21.69 35.62 15.45
N ASN A 120 -21.75 34.99 16.62
CA ASN A 120 -21.44 33.57 16.85
C ASN A 120 -22.15 32.60 15.90
N GLN A 121 -23.40 32.87 15.49
CA GLN A 121 -24.09 31.99 14.52
C GLN A 121 -23.46 32.03 13.12
N ARG A 122 -22.74 33.10 12.78
CA ARG A 122 -22.01 33.26 11.52
C ARG A 122 -20.57 32.76 11.63
N TYR A 123 -19.94 32.97 12.77
CA TYR A 123 -18.53 32.64 13.01
C TYR A 123 -18.34 31.74 14.25
N PRO A 124 -18.91 30.52 14.27
CA PRO A 124 -18.88 29.67 15.46
C PRO A 124 -17.48 29.16 15.78
N LYS A 125 -16.65 28.90 14.76
CA LYS A 125 -15.27 28.43 14.93
C LYS A 125 -14.38 29.53 15.49
N PHE A 126 -14.51 30.75 14.97
CA PHE A 126 -13.83 31.92 15.53
C PHE A 126 -14.18 32.16 17.00
N VAL A 127 -15.47 32.14 17.34
CA VAL A 127 -15.89 32.28 18.75
C VAL A 127 -15.35 31.15 19.63
N GLN A 128 -15.25 29.91 19.10
CA GLN A 128 -14.62 28.81 19.81
C GLN A 128 -13.12 29.03 20.02
N TRP A 129 -12.41 29.56 19.01
CA TRP A 129 -10.99 29.91 19.12
C TRP A 129 -10.77 30.98 20.20
N LEU A 130 -11.55 32.06 20.19
CA LEU A 130 -11.45 33.12 21.20
C LEU A 130 -11.66 32.58 22.62
N LYS A 131 -12.65 31.69 22.80
CA LYS A 131 -12.89 31.03 24.09
C LYS A 131 -11.71 30.16 24.53
N SER A 132 -11.10 29.42 23.62
CA SER A 132 -9.94 28.59 23.93
C SER A 132 -8.78 29.46 24.40
N LYS A 133 -8.47 30.53 23.67
CA LYS A 133 -7.41 31.48 24.03
C LYS A 133 -7.63 32.08 25.41
N MET A 134 -8.82 32.62 25.64
CA MET A 134 -9.15 33.25 26.93
C MET A 134 -9.20 32.24 28.08
N PHE A 135 -9.57 30.98 27.82
CA PHE A 135 -9.52 29.90 28.81
C PHE A 135 -8.07 29.58 29.22
N ASP A 136 -7.13 29.61 28.28
CA ASP A 136 -5.70 29.40 28.53
C ASP A 136 -5.03 30.63 29.18
N GLY A 137 -5.78 31.71 29.42
CA GLY A 137 -5.29 32.96 29.97
C GLY A 137 -4.57 33.85 28.95
N GLU A 138 -4.71 33.53 27.66
CA GLU A 138 -4.26 34.36 26.54
C GLU A 138 -5.41 35.28 26.12
N PHE A 139 -5.20 36.58 26.21
CA PHE A 139 -6.21 37.58 25.83
C PHE A 139 -5.88 38.09 24.42
N PRO A 140 -6.69 37.75 23.40
CA PRO A 140 -6.41 38.17 22.03
C PRO A 140 -6.29 39.68 21.90
N GLU A 141 -5.33 40.12 21.10
CA GLU A 141 -5.01 41.53 20.91
C GLU A 141 -5.94 42.17 19.87
N THR A 142 -6.09 43.49 19.96
CA THR A 142 -6.99 44.28 19.12
C THR A 142 -6.31 45.54 18.61
N SER A 143 -6.88 46.17 17.60
CA SER A 143 -6.32 47.39 17.04
C SER A 143 -7.38 48.26 16.40
N VAL A 144 -7.48 49.48 16.92
CA VAL A 144 -8.49 50.46 16.55
C VAL A 144 -8.16 51.17 15.23
N GLU A 145 -9.18 51.34 14.40
CA GLU A 145 -9.12 52.12 13.16
C GLU A 145 -9.84 53.45 13.32
N ILE A 146 -9.19 54.54 12.89
CA ILE A 146 -9.78 55.88 12.90
C ILE A 146 -9.71 56.54 11.53
N SER A 147 -10.69 57.38 11.24
CA SER A 147 -10.74 58.17 10.00
C SER A 147 -11.01 59.64 10.28
N ALA A 148 -10.80 60.47 9.25
CA ALA A 148 -11.28 61.84 9.28
C ALA A 148 -12.81 61.84 9.42
N VAL A 149 -13.33 62.75 10.24
CA VAL A 149 -14.78 62.91 10.38
C VAL A 149 -15.41 63.40 9.08
N GLU A 150 -16.72 63.19 8.93
CA GLU A 150 -17.46 63.61 7.74
C GLU A 150 -17.21 65.10 7.42
N GLY A 151 -16.92 65.37 6.13
CA GLY A 151 -16.61 66.71 5.63
C GLY A 151 -15.14 67.14 5.79
N SER A 152 -14.29 66.33 6.43
CA SER A 152 -12.84 66.57 6.51
C SER A 152 -12.06 65.59 5.61
N SER A 153 -11.02 66.07 4.92
CA SER A 153 -10.16 65.23 4.07
C SER A 153 -9.03 64.52 4.83
N SER A 154 -8.81 64.86 6.10
CA SER A 154 -7.74 64.31 6.93
C SER A 154 -8.08 64.44 8.41
N ILE A 155 -7.51 63.55 9.22
CA ILE A 155 -7.58 63.64 10.69
C ILE A 155 -6.86 64.92 11.15
N GLU A 156 -7.47 65.66 12.07
CA GLU A 156 -6.87 66.84 12.66
C GLU A 156 -6.04 66.44 13.89
N TYR A 157 -4.79 66.92 13.96
CA TYR A 157 -3.82 66.58 15.01
C TYR A 157 -3.39 67.81 15.81
N ASP A 158 -3.18 67.65 17.12
CA ASP A 158 -2.66 68.71 18.00
C ASP A 158 -1.20 69.01 17.66
N GLY A 159 -0.94 70.23 17.20
CA GLY A 159 0.35 70.64 16.66
C GLY A 159 0.69 70.01 15.30
N GLY A 160 -0.30 69.53 14.56
CA GLY A 160 -0.14 68.97 13.21
C GLY A 160 0.34 67.51 13.19
N TYR A 161 0.35 66.91 11.99
CA TYR A 161 0.81 65.54 11.80
C TYR A 161 2.30 65.39 12.15
N LYS A 162 2.62 64.32 12.88
CA LYS A 162 3.98 63.88 13.22
C LYS A 162 4.06 62.38 13.06
N GLU A 163 5.23 61.87 12.67
CA GLU A 163 5.42 60.42 12.56
C GLU A 163 5.30 59.73 13.92
N LYS A 164 5.88 60.32 14.97
CA LYS A 164 5.80 59.85 16.36
C LYS A 164 5.26 60.93 17.29
N GLY A 165 4.46 60.51 18.27
CA GLY A 165 3.80 61.39 19.22
C GLY A 165 2.71 62.27 18.59
N ARG A 166 2.06 61.79 17.51
CA ARG A 166 0.91 62.51 16.94
C ARG A 166 -0.31 62.33 17.84
N ILE A 167 -1.01 63.42 18.07
CA ILE A 167 -2.15 63.48 18.99
C ILE A 167 -3.40 63.77 18.17
N PRO A 168 -4.21 62.76 17.81
CA PRO A 168 -5.44 62.99 17.07
C PRO A 168 -6.45 63.75 17.93
N MET A 169 -7.03 64.82 17.37
CA MET A 169 -7.97 65.71 18.05
C MET A 169 -9.41 65.52 17.59
N ARG A 170 -9.60 65.36 16.28
CA ARG A 170 -10.92 65.25 15.63
C ARG A 170 -10.87 64.12 14.60
N PHE A 171 -11.58 63.04 14.90
CA PHE A 171 -11.58 61.79 14.15
C PHE A 171 -12.84 60.99 14.51
N ASP A 172 -13.22 60.04 13.66
CA ASP A 172 -14.23 59.03 13.99
C ASP A 172 -13.54 57.68 14.20
N PHE A 173 -13.99 56.93 15.21
CA PHE A 173 -13.70 55.50 15.34
C PHE A 173 -14.48 54.76 14.24
N THR A 174 -13.76 54.04 13.39
CA THR A 174 -14.32 53.41 12.18
C THR A 174 -14.30 51.89 12.19
N GLY A 175 -13.64 51.29 13.18
CA GLY A 175 -13.63 49.85 13.38
C GLY A 175 -12.58 49.44 14.39
N ASP A 176 -12.57 48.16 14.74
CA ASP A 176 -11.56 47.57 15.59
C ASP A 176 -11.31 46.12 15.14
N ALA A 177 -10.05 45.80 14.86
CA ALA A 177 -9.62 44.52 14.33
C ALA A 177 -9.11 43.60 15.46
N ILE A 178 -9.61 42.37 15.53
CA ILE A 178 -9.04 41.33 16.41
C ILE A 178 -7.88 40.66 15.67
N LEU A 179 -6.70 40.65 16.29
CA LEU A 179 -5.44 40.33 15.63
C LEU A 179 -4.87 38.96 16.02
N GLY A 180 -4.08 38.39 15.10
CA GLY A 180 -3.14 37.29 15.32
C GLY A 180 -1.67 37.71 15.11
N ILE A 181 -1.43 39.02 15.00
CA ILE A 181 -0.12 39.67 14.86
C ILE A 181 0.05 40.73 15.96
N ASP A 182 1.29 41.15 16.19
CA ASP A 182 1.61 42.16 17.20
C ASP A 182 0.81 43.46 17.03
N PRO A 183 0.09 43.94 18.06
CA PRO A 183 -0.65 45.19 18.01
C PRO A 183 0.29 46.38 18.15
N ALA A 184 -0.21 47.54 17.71
CA ALA A 184 0.42 48.82 17.96
C ALA A 184 0.35 49.23 19.45
N ASP A 185 -0.67 48.75 20.17
CA ASP A 185 -0.97 49.08 21.55
C ASP A 185 -1.06 47.79 22.38
N ASP A 186 -0.08 47.55 23.26
CA ASP A 186 -0.01 46.35 24.09
C ASP A 186 -1.11 46.26 25.16
N ALA A 187 -1.86 47.35 25.38
CA ALA A 187 -3.01 47.33 26.28
C ALA A 187 -4.30 46.92 25.56
N ALA A 188 -4.34 46.97 24.22
CA ALA A 188 -5.53 46.70 23.43
C ALA A 188 -5.76 45.19 23.31
N VAL A 189 -6.54 44.64 24.24
CA VAL A 189 -6.83 43.20 24.36
C VAL A 189 -8.30 42.95 24.69
N LEU A 190 -8.79 41.75 24.36
CA LEU A 190 -10.07 41.24 24.83
C LEU A 190 -10.04 41.06 26.35
N LEU A 191 -11.12 41.47 27.02
CA LEU A 191 -11.28 41.35 28.47
C LEU A 191 -12.28 40.25 28.83
N GLU A 192 -13.43 40.22 28.16
CA GLU A 192 -14.52 39.29 28.46
C GLU A 192 -15.16 38.76 27.17
N LEU A 193 -15.58 37.50 27.22
CA LEU A 193 -16.33 36.85 26.15
C LEU A 193 -17.44 35.96 26.74
N ASN A 194 -18.66 36.48 26.79
CA ASN A 194 -19.78 35.81 27.48
C ASN A 194 -20.79 35.18 26.49
N ASN A 195 -21.08 33.90 26.70
CA ASN A 195 -22.27 33.22 26.19
C ASN A 195 -23.11 32.78 27.39
N ASN A 196 -24.05 33.60 27.87
CA ASN A 196 -24.93 33.21 28.97
C ASN A 196 -25.93 32.13 28.52
N HIS A 197 -25.51 30.87 28.47
CA HIS A 197 -26.36 29.80 28.96
C HIS A 197 -26.28 29.85 30.49
N LYS A 198 -27.43 30.00 31.14
CA LYS A 198 -27.58 30.21 32.60
C LYS A 198 -26.67 29.28 33.40
N GLU A 199 -25.67 29.82 34.08
CA GLU A 199 -24.83 29.09 35.06
C GLU A 199 -24.56 29.92 36.32
N GLU A 200 -25.60 30.53 36.92
CA GLU A 200 -25.43 31.23 38.21
C GLU A 200 -26.28 30.70 39.36
N GLN A 201 -27.02 29.60 39.19
CA GLN A 201 -27.69 28.93 40.33
C GLN A 201 -27.53 27.40 40.39
N SER A 202 -26.72 26.78 39.52
CA SER A 202 -26.39 25.35 39.59
C SER A 202 -24.91 25.04 39.85
N MET A 203 -24.01 26.03 39.79
CA MET A 203 -22.56 25.82 39.77
C MET A 203 -21.95 25.23 41.04
N ALA A 204 -22.67 25.24 42.17
CA ALA A 204 -22.24 24.54 43.39
C ALA A 204 -22.81 23.11 43.50
N LYS A 205 -23.71 22.70 42.60
CA LYS A 205 -24.32 21.36 42.59
C LYS A 205 -24.04 20.52 41.34
N THR A 206 -23.42 21.06 40.29
CA THR A 206 -23.18 20.32 39.04
C THR A 206 -21.73 20.02 38.70
N GLN A 207 -20.72 20.63 39.33
CA GLN A 207 -19.32 20.27 39.05
C GLN A 207 -18.96 18.90 39.63
N ASP A 208 -19.33 18.61 40.88
CA ASP A 208 -19.12 17.28 41.47
C ASP A 208 -19.96 16.21 40.76
N GLU A 209 -21.21 16.49 40.41
CA GLU A 209 -22.04 15.53 39.66
C GLU A 209 -21.55 15.34 38.22
N ALA A 210 -21.09 16.39 37.53
CA ALA A 210 -20.50 16.26 36.20
C ALA A 210 -19.11 15.61 36.23
N LEU A 211 -18.29 15.86 37.26
CA LEU A 211 -17.03 15.15 37.50
C LEU A 211 -17.30 13.69 37.85
N VAL A 212 -18.33 13.38 38.62
CA VAL A 212 -18.75 12.01 38.92
C VAL A 212 -19.31 11.34 37.66
N GLU A 213 -20.11 12.01 36.85
CA GLU A 213 -20.64 11.46 35.60
C GLU A 213 -19.53 11.26 34.57
N LEU A 214 -18.60 12.21 34.45
CA LEU A 214 -17.43 12.11 33.60
C LEU A 214 -16.48 11.02 34.08
N ASN A 215 -16.21 10.94 35.38
CA ASN A 215 -15.43 9.85 35.96
C ASN A 215 -16.14 8.51 35.76
N ASN A 216 -17.46 8.43 35.89
CA ASN A 216 -18.20 7.21 35.64
C ASN A 216 -18.15 6.80 34.17
N LYS A 217 -18.32 7.74 33.23
CA LYS A 217 -18.15 7.50 31.79
C LYS A 217 -16.73 7.05 31.47
N LEU A 218 -15.72 7.75 31.98
CA LEU A 218 -14.31 7.41 31.81
C LEU A 218 -14.00 6.03 32.40
N ASN A 219 -14.59 5.69 33.54
CA ASN A 219 -14.40 4.39 34.19
C ASN A 219 -15.11 3.26 33.43
N ILE A 220 -16.28 3.52 32.83
CA ILE A 220 -16.96 2.58 31.93
C ILE A 220 -16.14 2.36 30.65
N GLU A 221 -15.66 3.44 30.02
CA GLU A 221 -14.81 3.37 28.83
C GLU A 221 -13.49 2.67 29.13
N ASN A 222 -12.85 2.96 30.26
CA ASN A 222 -11.63 2.28 30.71
C ASN A 222 -11.87 0.78 30.92
N LYS A 223 -12.97 0.37 31.58
CA LYS A 223 -13.31 -1.05 31.73
C LYS A 223 -13.59 -1.73 30.39
N ALA A 224 -14.23 -1.03 29.46
CA ALA A 224 -14.46 -1.54 28.12
C ALA A 224 -13.15 -1.73 27.35
N LEU A 225 -12.22 -0.77 27.46
CA LEU A 225 -10.88 -0.86 26.90
C LEU A 225 -10.06 -1.97 27.54
N GLU A 226 -10.08 -2.10 28.87
CA GLU A 226 -9.41 -3.18 29.61
C GLU A 226 -9.92 -4.56 29.18
N THR A 227 -11.25 -4.71 29.01
CA THR A 227 -11.86 -5.94 28.51
C THR A 227 -11.37 -6.25 27.09
N LYS A 228 -11.37 -5.25 26.20
CA LYS A 228 -10.91 -5.41 24.83
C LYS A 228 -9.41 -5.73 24.74
N VAL A 229 -8.60 -5.16 25.63
CA VAL A 229 -7.18 -5.49 25.76
C VAL A 229 -7.00 -6.93 26.23
N ALA A 230 -7.78 -7.39 27.21
CA ALA A 230 -7.75 -8.78 27.67
C ALA A 230 -8.14 -9.76 26.55
N GLU A 231 -9.22 -9.48 25.81
CA GLU A 231 -9.65 -10.28 24.65
C GLU A 231 -8.58 -10.34 23.55
N LEU A 232 -7.98 -9.19 23.21
CA LEU A 232 -6.91 -9.12 22.22
C LEU A 232 -5.66 -9.90 22.68
N ASN A 233 -5.31 -9.83 23.96
CA ASN A 233 -4.20 -10.58 24.52
C ASN A 233 -4.45 -12.11 24.50
N GLU A 234 -5.67 -12.56 24.80
CA GLU A 234 -6.02 -13.97 24.66
C GLU A 234 -5.99 -14.43 23.20
N ALA A 235 -6.52 -13.62 22.27
CA ALA A 235 -6.47 -13.91 20.84
C ALA A 235 -5.03 -13.99 20.32
N LEU A 236 -4.16 -13.09 20.78
CA LEU A 236 -2.74 -13.06 20.43
C LEU A 236 -2.01 -14.29 20.96
N LYS A 237 -2.24 -14.68 22.22
CA LYS A 237 -1.71 -15.91 22.80
C LYS A 237 -2.12 -17.16 22.00
N LYS A 238 -3.40 -17.25 21.62
CA LYS A 238 -3.89 -18.36 20.78
C LYS A 238 -3.22 -18.36 19.40
N LYS A 239 -3.03 -17.19 18.79
CA LYS A 239 -2.34 -17.06 17.50
C LYS A 239 -0.86 -17.44 17.58
N ASP A 240 -0.18 -17.11 18.68
CA ASP A 240 1.21 -17.53 18.91
C ASP A 240 1.31 -19.05 19.07
N GLU A 241 0.36 -19.68 19.78
CA GLU A 241 0.30 -21.15 19.90
C GLU A 241 0.06 -21.82 18.53
N GLU A 242 -0.88 -21.30 17.73
CA GLU A 242 -1.14 -21.77 16.35
C GLU A 242 0.10 -21.61 15.45
N LEU A 243 0.77 -20.46 15.51
CA LEU A 243 1.97 -20.19 14.71
C LEU A 243 3.12 -21.11 15.10
N ASN A 244 3.35 -21.33 16.40
CA ASN A 244 4.39 -22.24 16.88
C ASN A 244 4.12 -23.69 16.45
N ALA A 245 2.86 -24.13 16.47
CA ALA A 245 2.49 -25.45 15.97
C ALA A 245 2.73 -25.59 14.46
N ALA A 246 2.34 -24.57 13.67
CA ALA A 246 2.55 -24.56 12.22
C ALA A 246 4.05 -24.54 11.85
N VAL A 247 4.87 -23.75 12.56
CA VAL A 247 6.33 -23.70 12.36
C VAL A 247 6.97 -25.06 12.67
N LYS A 248 6.51 -25.75 13.71
CA LYS A 248 6.99 -27.10 14.04
C LYS A 248 6.64 -28.11 12.94
N ALA A 249 5.38 -28.11 12.47
CA ALA A 249 4.94 -28.99 11.39
C ALA A 249 5.74 -28.75 10.09
N ALA A 250 5.99 -27.48 9.74
CA ALA A 250 6.78 -27.13 8.56
C ALA A 250 8.24 -27.61 8.66
N LYS A 251 8.85 -27.54 9.85
CA LYS A 251 10.20 -28.08 10.09
C LYS A 251 10.24 -29.60 9.95
N ASP A 252 9.26 -30.30 10.51
CA ASP A 252 9.17 -31.77 10.42
C ASP A 252 8.95 -32.22 8.97
N GLU A 253 8.13 -31.50 8.20
CA GLU A 253 7.89 -31.80 6.79
C GLU A 253 9.11 -31.49 5.92
N LYS A 254 9.82 -30.40 6.20
CA LYS A 254 11.10 -30.09 5.53
C LYS A 254 12.13 -31.19 5.74
N ALA A 255 12.26 -31.71 6.97
CA ALA A 255 13.18 -32.82 7.26
C ALA A 255 12.84 -34.09 6.44
N LYS A 256 11.55 -34.42 6.31
CA LYS A 256 11.09 -35.56 5.48
C LYS A 256 11.39 -35.36 3.99
N VAL A 257 11.25 -34.14 3.48
CA VAL A 257 11.59 -33.82 2.08
C VAL A 257 13.09 -34.01 1.84
N GLU A 258 13.95 -33.49 2.73
CA GLU A 258 15.40 -33.65 2.63
C GLU A 258 15.84 -35.12 2.70
N GLU A 259 15.16 -35.95 3.49
CA GLU A 259 15.41 -37.40 3.55
C GLU A 259 15.01 -38.11 2.25
N LYS A 260 13.81 -37.82 1.72
CA LYS A 260 13.36 -38.38 0.43
C LYS A 260 14.24 -37.96 -0.74
N GLU A 261 14.75 -36.73 -0.75
CA GLU A 261 15.68 -36.27 -1.80
C GLU A 261 16.99 -37.09 -1.79
N LYS A 262 17.50 -37.45 -0.62
CA LYS A 262 18.67 -38.34 -0.49
C LYS A 262 18.37 -39.74 -1.01
N GLU A 263 17.21 -40.30 -0.67
CA GLU A 263 16.77 -41.61 -1.18
C GLU A 263 16.63 -41.61 -2.71
N ILE A 264 16.01 -40.57 -3.27
CA ILE A 264 15.86 -40.42 -4.73
C ILE A 264 17.24 -40.34 -5.41
N LYS A 265 18.19 -39.60 -4.82
CA LYS A 265 19.54 -39.51 -5.36
C LYS A 265 20.23 -40.87 -5.38
N LYS A 266 20.15 -41.62 -4.27
CA LYS A 266 20.71 -42.97 -4.17
C LYS A 266 20.08 -43.93 -5.17
N ALA A 267 18.75 -43.92 -5.31
CA ALA A 267 18.04 -44.76 -6.26
C ALA A 267 18.41 -44.44 -7.72
N LYS A 268 18.66 -43.17 -8.06
CA LYS A 268 19.17 -42.78 -9.38
C LYS A 268 20.57 -43.34 -9.66
N GLU A 269 21.48 -43.21 -8.69
CA GLU A 269 22.84 -43.75 -8.82
C GLU A 269 22.85 -45.29 -8.94
N GLU A 270 21.98 -45.99 -8.20
CA GLU A 270 21.81 -47.44 -8.31
C GLU A 270 21.24 -47.84 -9.67
N LYS A 271 20.24 -47.11 -10.17
CA LYS A 271 19.67 -47.34 -11.50
C LYS A 271 20.70 -47.18 -12.61
N GLU A 272 21.51 -46.11 -12.58
CA GLU A 272 22.56 -45.88 -13.58
C GLU A 272 23.59 -47.02 -13.60
N LYS A 273 23.98 -47.54 -12.43
CA LYS A 273 24.86 -48.72 -12.33
C LYS A 273 24.22 -49.98 -12.91
N ALA A 274 22.96 -50.24 -12.56
CA ALA A 274 22.23 -51.40 -13.06
C ALA A 274 22.03 -51.33 -14.59
N ASP A 275 21.73 -50.15 -15.14
CA ASP A 275 21.61 -49.92 -16.58
C ASP A 275 22.96 -50.16 -17.30
N ALA A 276 24.08 -49.75 -16.70
CA ALA A 276 25.42 -50.01 -17.23
C ALA A 276 25.79 -51.50 -17.22
N GLU A 277 25.52 -52.23 -16.13
CA GLU A 277 25.72 -53.68 -16.05
C GLU A 277 24.83 -54.43 -17.05
N LEU A 278 23.57 -54.03 -17.19
CA LEU A 278 22.63 -54.65 -18.12
C LEU A 278 23.09 -54.51 -19.57
N ASN A 279 23.60 -53.34 -19.96
CA ASN A 279 24.13 -53.12 -21.30
C ASN A 279 25.38 -53.97 -21.56
N SER A 280 26.30 -54.04 -20.58
CA SER A 280 27.48 -54.90 -20.66
C SER A 280 27.11 -56.39 -20.81
N LEU A 281 26.12 -56.87 -20.04
CA LEU A 281 25.62 -58.24 -20.15
C LEU A 281 24.96 -58.54 -21.50
N LYS A 282 24.24 -57.57 -22.08
CA LYS A 282 23.66 -57.71 -23.42
C LYS A 282 24.75 -57.86 -24.47
N ASP A 283 25.78 -57.02 -24.41
CA ASP A 283 26.91 -57.08 -25.34
C ASP A 283 27.67 -58.40 -25.20
N PHE A 284 27.92 -58.84 -23.97
CA PHE A 284 28.55 -60.14 -23.69
C PHE A 284 27.73 -61.30 -24.25
N LYS A 285 26.41 -61.32 -24.01
CA LYS A 285 25.51 -62.36 -24.52
C LYS A 285 25.51 -62.39 -26.05
N GLN A 286 25.42 -61.24 -26.71
CA GLN A 286 25.44 -61.16 -28.17
C GLN A 286 26.77 -61.67 -28.74
N ASN A 287 27.89 -61.33 -28.11
CA ASN A 287 29.20 -61.84 -28.53
C ASN A 287 29.32 -63.35 -28.35
N ALA A 288 28.87 -63.90 -27.22
CA ALA A 288 28.87 -65.35 -26.98
C ALA A 288 28.00 -66.12 -27.99
N GLU A 289 26.82 -65.59 -28.32
CA GLU A 289 25.95 -66.17 -29.36
C GLU A 289 26.60 -66.13 -30.75
N ASN A 290 27.25 -65.01 -31.09
CA ASN A 290 27.99 -64.85 -32.34
C ASN A 290 29.18 -65.82 -32.44
N GLU A 291 29.94 -66.01 -31.37
CA GLU A 291 31.04 -66.98 -31.32
C GLU A 291 30.55 -68.41 -31.46
N LYS A 292 29.46 -68.76 -30.76
CA LYS A 292 28.82 -70.07 -30.88
C LYS A 292 28.39 -70.35 -32.33
N LEU A 293 27.71 -69.40 -32.97
CA LEU A 293 27.28 -69.49 -34.36
C LEU A 293 28.46 -69.68 -35.33
N LYS A 294 29.56 -68.95 -35.12
CA LYS A 294 30.81 -69.12 -35.88
C LYS A 294 31.42 -70.50 -35.70
N SER A 295 31.48 -71.01 -34.47
CA SER A 295 31.98 -72.35 -34.18
C SER A 295 31.14 -73.44 -34.86
N GLU A 296 29.81 -73.35 -34.76
CA GLU A 296 28.91 -74.31 -35.40
C GLU A 296 29.01 -74.28 -36.93
N LEU A 297 29.05 -73.10 -37.55
CA LEU A 297 29.24 -73.01 -39.00
C LEU A 297 30.57 -73.62 -39.42
N ASN A 298 31.67 -73.33 -38.72
CA ASN A 298 32.97 -73.92 -39.02
C ASN A 298 32.95 -75.45 -38.90
N GLN A 299 32.27 -76.00 -37.89
CA GLN A 299 32.10 -77.44 -37.73
C GLN A 299 31.28 -78.06 -38.88
N ASP A 300 30.21 -77.41 -39.33
CA ASP A 300 29.44 -77.86 -40.47
C ASP A 300 30.23 -77.76 -41.79
N LEU A 301 31.00 -76.69 -41.97
CA LEU A 301 31.84 -76.48 -43.15
C LEU A 301 32.94 -77.55 -43.29
N ASN A 302 33.45 -78.12 -42.19
CA ASN A 302 34.46 -79.19 -42.22
C ASN A 302 34.00 -80.47 -42.95
N LYS A 303 32.70 -80.64 -43.18
CA LYS A 303 32.13 -81.78 -43.93
C LYS A 303 32.30 -81.64 -45.44
N TYR A 304 32.67 -80.45 -45.93
CA TYR A 304 32.76 -80.13 -47.35
C TYR A 304 34.21 -79.90 -47.79
N THR A 305 34.47 -80.14 -49.07
CA THR A 305 35.76 -79.87 -49.71
C THR A 305 35.94 -78.36 -49.96
N GLU A 306 37.19 -77.93 -50.12
CA GLU A 306 37.50 -76.52 -50.42
C GLU A 306 36.84 -76.00 -51.70
N LYS A 307 36.66 -76.86 -52.71
CA LYS A 307 35.97 -76.49 -53.96
C LYS A 307 34.47 -76.26 -53.75
N GLU A 308 33.83 -77.06 -52.90
CA GLU A 308 32.40 -76.92 -52.58
C GLU A 308 32.14 -75.66 -51.74
N LYS A 309 33.04 -75.34 -50.81
CA LYS A 309 32.95 -74.11 -49.99
C LYS A 309 33.04 -72.83 -50.81
N LEU A 310 33.77 -72.82 -51.92
CA LEU A 310 33.95 -71.64 -52.77
C LEU A 310 32.64 -71.10 -53.35
N VAL A 311 31.63 -71.96 -53.53
CA VAL A 311 30.32 -71.58 -54.09
C VAL A 311 29.56 -70.63 -53.16
N ALA A 312 29.80 -70.69 -51.85
CA ALA A 312 29.15 -69.84 -50.85
C ALA A 312 30.11 -68.80 -50.21
N LYS A 313 31.26 -68.51 -50.83
CA LYS A 313 32.34 -67.69 -50.25
C LYS A 313 31.87 -66.31 -49.78
N GLU A 314 31.06 -65.62 -50.57
CA GLU A 314 30.56 -64.27 -50.23
C GLU A 314 29.67 -64.30 -48.98
N LYS A 315 28.79 -65.30 -48.85
CA LYS A 315 27.93 -65.48 -47.69
C LYS A 315 28.72 -65.88 -46.44
N ILE A 316 29.76 -66.70 -46.59
CA ILE A 316 30.70 -67.04 -45.50
C ILE A 316 31.43 -65.78 -45.00
N GLU A 317 31.84 -64.87 -45.89
CA GLU A 317 32.46 -63.61 -45.49
C GLU A 317 31.48 -62.69 -44.75
N LEU A 318 30.25 -62.57 -45.25
CA LEU A 318 29.18 -61.81 -44.58
C LEU A 318 28.88 -62.37 -43.18
N PHE A 319 28.82 -63.69 -43.04
CA PHE A 319 28.59 -64.36 -41.76
C PHE A 319 29.68 -64.07 -40.74
N SER A 320 30.92 -63.88 -41.20
CA SER A 320 32.04 -63.56 -40.31
C SER A 320 31.87 -62.18 -39.64
N LYS A 321 31.20 -61.25 -40.33
CA LYS A 321 30.93 -59.87 -39.87
C LYS A 321 29.62 -59.79 -39.07
N SER A 322 28.60 -60.54 -39.46
CA SER A 322 27.29 -60.53 -38.81
C SER A 322 26.68 -61.94 -38.81
N PRO A 323 27.04 -62.78 -37.83
CA PRO A 323 26.51 -64.14 -37.71
C PRO A 323 24.99 -64.12 -37.48
N SER A 324 24.26 -65.00 -38.16
CA SER A 324 22.83 -65.21 -37.91
C SER A 324 22.43 -66.63 -38.29
N LEU A 325 21.43 -67.19 -37.60
CA LEU A 325 20.91 -68.52 -37.91
C LEU A 325 20.42 -68.62 -39.36
N GLU A 326 19.80 -67.56 -39.86
CA GLU A 326 19.32 -67.48 -41.23
C GLU A 326 20.46 -67.56 -42.24
N LEU A 327 21.54 -66.78 -42.04
CA LEU A 327 22.69 -66.79 -42.94
C LEU A 327 23.45 -68.11 -42.86
N LYS A 328 23.55 -68.74 -41.68
CA LYS A 328 24.09 -70.11 -41.52
C LYS A 328 23.32 -71.11 -42.41
N ALA A 329 22.00 -71.10 -42.34
CA ALA A 329 21.14 -72.00 -43.10
C ALA A 329 21.27 -71.77 -44.62
N GLN A 330 21.34 -70.51 -45.05
CA GLN A 330 21.52 -70.16 -46.46
C GLN A 330 22.85 -70.68 -47.02
N ILE A 331 23.96 -70.57 -46.27
CA ILE A 331 25.28 -71.09 -46.67
C ILE A 331 25.22 -72.59 -46.89
N LEU A 332 24.69 -73.34 -45.91
CA LEU A 332 24.62 -74.81 -46.00
C LEU A 332 23.71 -75.27 -47.14
N SER A 333 22.58 -74.59 -47.35
CA SER A 333 21.65 -74.88 -48.44
C SER A 333 22.29 -74.67 -49.81
N GLU A 334 23.04 -73.58 -50.00
CA GLU A 334 23.72 -73.26 -51.25
C GLU A 334 24.80 -74.29 -51.59
N ILE A 335 25.62 -74.67 -50.61
CA ILE A 335 26.65 -75.71 -50.78
C ILE A 335 25.98 -77.05 -51.17
N ASN A 336 24.97 -77.49 -50.41
CA ASN A 336 24.27 -78.75 -50.68
C ASN A 336 23.57 -78.76 -52.03
N SER A 337 22.97 -77.64 -52.44
CA SER A 337 22.33 -77.49 -53.76
C SER A 337 23.34 -77.61 -54.89
N SER A 338 24.51 -76.96 -54.77
CA SER A 338 25.58 -77.07 -55.76
C SER A 338 26.11 -78.50 -55.88
N ILE A 339 26.27 -79.20 -54.75
CA ILE A 339 26.69 -80.61 -54.72
C ILE A 339 25.65 -81.47 -55.45
N ALA A 340 24.36 -81.32 -55.13
CA ALA A 340 23.28 -82.05 -55.80
C ALA A 340 23.27 -81.81 -57.32
N GLN A 341 23.41 -80.55 -57.75
CA GLN A 341 23.49 -80.19 -59.17
C GLN A 341 24.68 -80.85 -59.87
N SER A 342 25.85 -80.90 -59.22
CA SER A 342 27.03 -81.56 -59.78
C SER A 342 26.85 -83.07 -59.97
N PHE A 343 26.21 -83.76 -59.01
CA PHE A 343 25.87 -85.18 -59.14
C PHE A 343 24.84 -85.43 -60.25
N ILE A 344 23.83 -84.57 -60.38
CA ILE A 344 22.84 -84.65 -61.46
C ILE A 344 23.53 -84.48 -62.82
N ALA A 345 24.39 -83.46 -62.96
CA ALA A 345 25.14 -83.22 -64.19
C ALA A 345 26.08 -84.40 -64.53
N GLN A 346 26.72 -85.01 -63.54
CA GLN A 346 27.57 -86.19 -63.75
C GLN A 346 26.76 -87.42 -64.16
N ARG A 347 25.57 -87.64 -63.59
CA ARG A 347 24.65 -88.71 -64.00
C ARG A 347 24.17 -88.51 -65.44
N GLN A 348 23.74 -87.30 -65.80
CA GLN A 348 23.32 -86.99 -67.17
C GLN A 348 24.44 -87.23 -68.19
N LYS A 349 25.68 -86.87 -67.83
CA LYS A 349 26.86 -87.10 -68.66
C LYS A 349 27.16 -88.60 -68.85
N ASN A 350 27.00 -89.41 -67.80
CA ASN A 350 27.15 -90.86 -67.86
C ASN A 350 26.05 -91.53 -68.68
N GLN A 351 24.80 -91.04 -68.58
CA GLN A 351 23.65 -91.55 -69.34
C GLN A 351 23.80 -91.30 -70.85
N SER A 352 24.37 -90.17 -71.25
CA SER A 352 24.69 -89.87 -72.66
C SER A 352 25.81 -90.73 -73.27
N THR A 353 26.65 -91.39 -72.46
CA THR A 353 27.67 -92.34 -72.94
C THR A 353 27.14 -93.77 -73.11
N GLU A 354 26.09 -94.18 -72.39
CA GLU A 354 25.56 -95.55 -72.45
C GLU A 354 24.49 -95.77 -73.54
N THR A 355 23.85 -94.70 -74.05
CA THR A 355 22.82 -94.83 -75.11
C THR A 355 23.38 -95.19 -76.51
N ASN A 356 24.71 -95.18 -76.70
CA ASN A 356 25.35 -95.62 -77.95
C ASN A 356 25.63 -97.13 -77.99
N SER A 357 25.25 -97.91 -76.98
CA SER A 357 25.62 -99.33 -76.89
C SER A 357 24.51 -100.24 -76.35
N THR A 358 23.28 -100.19 -76.90
CA THR A 358 22.35 -101.33 -77.00
C THR A 358 21.01 -100.92 -77.63
N ASN A 359 20.86 -101.18 -78.94
CA ASN A 359 19.55 -101.31 -79.58
C ASN A 359 19.11 -102.78 -79.57
N ASP A 360 17.80 -102.97 -79.45
CA ASP A 360 17.00 -104.19 -79.61
C ASP A 360 16.97 -105.20 -78.46
N LYS A 361 16.01 -105.01 -77.54
CA LYS A 361 14.82 -105.88 -77.46
C LYS A 361 13.74 -105.31 -76.53
N ASP A 362 12.55 -105.26 -77.11
CA ASP A 362 11.24 -104.78 -76.65
C ASP A 362 10.59 -105.74 -75.63
N ILE A 363 10.16 -105.21 -74.47
CA ILE A 363 9.28 -105.87 -73.50
C ILE A 363 8.39 -104.81 -72.82
N PHE A 364 7.58 -104.09 -73.60
CA PHE A 364 6.43 -103.38 -73.03
C PHE A 364 5.14 -104.11 -73.40
N SER A 365 4.45 -104.65 -72.40
CA SER A 365 3.02 -104.90 -72.50
C SER A 365 2.32 -104.45 -71.22
N GLU A 366 1.81 -103.23 -71.32
CA GLU A 366 0.43 -102.88 -70.97
C GLU A 366 0.01 -102.62 -69.50
N ILE A 367 -0.76 -101.52 -69.38
CA ILE A 367 -1.91 -101.24 -68.51
C ILE A 367 -1.73 -100.15 -67.44
N ASN A 368 -2.22 -98.96 -67.84
CA ASN A 368 -3.23 -98.05 -67.24
C ASN A 368 -3.26 -97.89 -65.71
N ASP A 369 -3.18 -96.69 -65.13
CA ASP A 369 -3.93 -95.42 -65.32
C ASP A 369 -5.34 -95.40 -64.69
N ALA A 370 -5.64 -94.24 -64.08
CA ALA A 370 -6.77 -93.80 -63.26
C ALA A 370 -6.83 -94.36 -61.81
N GLY A 371 -6.83 -93.57 -60.74
CA GLY A 371 -7.09 -92.13 -60.60
C GLY A 371 -8.21 -91.91 -59.57
N GLN A 372 -7.87 -91.23 -58.47
CA GLN A 372 -8.72 -90.40 -57.57
C GLN A 372 -9.97 -91.05 -56.91
N GLU A 373 -10.42 -90.71 -55.71
CA GLU A 373 -10.07 -89.67 -54.75
C GLU A 373 -10.59 -90.05 -53.36
N SER A 374 -9.75 -89.76 -52.37
CA SER A 374 -10.04 -89.24 -51.03
C SER A 374 -11.48 -89.19 -50.48
N SER A 375 -11.61 -89.54 -49.22
CA SER A 375 -11.89 -88.56 -48.16
C SER A 375 -11.55 -89.16 -46.79
N VAL A 376 -11.53 -88.30 -45.75
CA VAL A 376 -11.26 -88.49 -44.31
C VAL A 376 -9.89 -87.88 -43.93
N SER A 377 -9.75 -86.97 -42.96
CA SER A 377 -10.67 -86.33 -42.01
C SER A 377 -9.91 -85.22 -41.27
N ILE A 378 -10.66 -84.32 -40.64
CA ILE A 378 -10.34 -83.54 -39.43
C ILE A 378 -9.27 -84.25 -38.59
N ASN A 379 -8.02 -83.83 -38.72
CA ASN A 379 -6.95 -84.05 -37.72
C ASN A 379 -5.66 -83.29 -38.00
N ASP A 380 -5.47 -82.64 -39.16
CA ASP A 380 -4.26 -81.84 -39.38
C ASP A 380 -4.52 -80.34 -39.18
N LEU A 381 -5.40 -80.04 -38.21
CA LEU A 381 -5.64 -78.72 -37.62
C LEU A 381 -4.38 -78.25 -36.87
N TYR A 382 -3.67 -77.29 -37.46
CA TYR A 382 -2.98 -76.20 -36.75
C TYR A 382 -3.12 -74.90 -37.55
#